data_AF-A0A934N5E7-F1
#
_entry.id   AF-A0A934N5E7-F1
#
_cell.length_a   1.000
_cell.length_b   1.000
_cell.length_c   1.000
_cell.angle_alpha   90.00
_cell.angle_beta   90.00
_cell.angle_gamma   90.00
#
_symmetry.space_group_name_H-M   'P 1'
#
loop_
_entity.id
_entity.type
_entity.pdbx_description
1 polymer ?
#
loop_
_entity_poly.entity_id
_entity_poly.type
_entity_poly.pdbx_seq_one_letter_code
_entity_poly.pdbx_strand_id
1 'polypeptide(L)'
;MTWMLPSSLALLIKCILFFYSNVHKKTYFFLFLISTFFLNLFELVAFFRIGHDLLTLKLYYCSAVFTSLYLLITCSEITKSANFTKSHLSPLIAALLSATISFTDYIISDFSILPNQSITRVAGDYYFIFQLYILFCLIFSLSLLIKNAFNQKNPHIKKHCRVALFAFIPFITMPIILIILMHLGYKVSMAGYLSLATCLMLFIFITLSDKHKLFSMMKLVPFSSERTHHLALKDLMERLSRPSVGEYVDMKSLLKEIEILVIKNTYHHTNSQKETARRLNMSESSLSRKNQKN
;
A
#
# COMPACT_ATOMS: atom_id res chain seq x y z
N MET A 1 -17.96 1.55 21.44
CA MET A 1 -17.67 0.11 21.26
C MET A 1 -17.39 -0.28 19.81
N THR A 2 -18.18 0.15 18.82
CA THR A 2 -17.97 -0.19 17.40
C THR A 2 -16.56 0.15 16.87
N TRP A 3 -15.96 1.25 17.35
CA TRP A 3 -14.61 1.69 16.95
C TRP A 3 -13.45 0.91 17.57
N MET A 4 -13.69 0.10 18.60
CA MET A 4 -12.64 -0.71 19.24
C MET A 4 -12.30 -1.95 18.39
N LEU A 5 -13.29 -2.46 17.65
CA LEU A 5 -13.15 -3.67 16.84
C LEU A 5 -12.13 -3.50 15.71
N PRO A 6 -12.16 -2.41 14.90
CA PRO A 6 -11.13 -2.17 13.89
C PRO A 6 -9.72 -2.09 14.46
N SER A 7 -9.52 -1.41 15.60
CA SER A 7 -8.19 -1.27 16.20
C SER A 7 -7.65 -2.60 16.76
N SER A 8 -8.51 -3.38 17.44
CA SER A 8 -8.16 -4.72 17.92
C SER A 8 -7.83 -5.68 16.77
N LEU A 9 -8.66 -5.70 15.72
CA LEU A 9 -8.42 -6.51 14.53
C LEU A 9 -7.12 -6.10 13.83
N ALA A 10 -6.85 -4.81 13.75
CA ALA A 10 -5.62 -4.28 13.18
C ALA A 10 -4.37 -4.70 13.95
N LEU A 11 -4.44 -4.77 15.28
CA LEU A 11 -3.36 -5.27 16.12
C LEU A 11 -3.16 -6.77 15.93
N LEU A 12 -4.24 -7.55 15.89
CA LEU A 12 -4.18 -9.00 15.64
C LEU A 12 -3.53 -9.31 14.29
N ILE A 13 -3.92 -8.60 13.22
CA ILE A 13 -3.28 -8.74 11.90
C ILE A 13 -1.79 -8.41 11.97
N LYS A 14 -1.39 -7.35 12.69
CA LYS A 14 0.03 -6.99 12.86
C LYS A 14 0.79 -8.06 13.65
N CYS A 15 0.19 -8.65 14.69
CA CYS A 15 0.77 -9.78 15.42
C CYS A 15 1.03 -10.96 14.48
N ILE A 16 0.06 -11.35 13.64
CA ILE A 16 0.26 -12.40 12.64
C ILE A 16 1.38 -12.04 11.67
N LEU A 17 1.43 -10.78 11.22
CA LEU A 17 2.47 -10.30 10.31
C LEU A 17 3.86 -10.32 10.92
N PHE A 18 3.99 -10.07 12.22
CA PHE A 18 5.23 -10.23 12.96
C PHE A 18 5.73 -11.68 12.98
N PHE A 19 4.88 -12.69 12.80
CA PHE A 19 5.36 -14.07 12.68
C PHE A 19 5.59 -14.51 11.23
N TYR A 20 5.24 -13.67 10.25
CA TYR A 20 5.38 -13.99 8.84
C TYR A 20 6.82 -13.74 8.35
N SER A 21 7.59 -14.82 8.17
CA SER A 21 9.06 -14.82 7.89
C SER A 21 9.55 -13.84 6.81
N ASN A 22 8.76 -13.58 5.77
CA ASN A 22 9.18 -12.70 4.67
C ASN A 22 9.15 -11.21 5.02
N VAL A 23 8.42 -10.82 6.07
CA VAL A 23 8.32 -9.43 6.54
C VAL A 23 9.62 -8.98 7.20
N HIS A 24 10.19 -9.82 8.07
CA HIS A 24 11.44 -9.55 8.79
C HIS A 24 12.65 -9.32 7.89
N LYS A 25 12.66 -9.94 6.71
CA LYS A 25 13.76 -9.79 5.74
C LYS A 25 13.87 -8.36 5.20
N LYS A 26 12.83 -7.53 5.35
CA LYS A 26 12.81 -6.15 4.90
C LYS A 26 12.74 -5.21 6.11
N THR A 27 13.91 -4.83 6.65
CA THR A 27 14.04 -3.98 7.85
C THR A 27 13.13 -2.76 7.84
N TYR A 28 13.05 -2.03 6.73
CA TYR A 28 12.24 -0.81 6.62
C TYR A 28 10.74 -1.07 6.79
N PHE A 29 10.25 -2.17 6.21
CA PHE A 29 8.85 -2.56 6.32
C PHE A 29 8.55 -3.06 7.74
N PHE A 30 9.48 -3.78 8.35
CA PHE A 30 9.38 -4.20 9.75
C PHE A 30 9.27 -3.00 10.70
N LEU A 31 10.10 -1.97 10.51
CA LEU A 31 10.02 -0.73 11.30
C LEU A 31 8.70 0.02 11.08
N PHE A 32 8.21 0.10 9.85
CA PHE A 32 6.88 0.63 9.56
C PHE A 32 5.77 -0.14 10.29
N LEU A 33 5.89 -1.47 10.33
CA LEU A 33 4.93 -2.33 11.03
C LEU A 33 4.97 -2.13 12.55
N ILE A 34 6.16 -1.95 13.13
CA ILE A 34 6.34 -1.56 14.54
C ILE A 34 5.68 -0.22 14.83
N SER A 35 5.95 0.81 14.03
CA SER A 35 5.38 2.15 14.29
C SER A 35 3.85 2.15 14.16
N THR A 36 3.30 1.48 13.15
CA THR A 36 1.85 1.32 13.03
C THR A 36 1.24 0.44 14.12
N PHE A 37 2.00 -0.52 14.68
CA PHE A 37 1.58 -1.29 15.84
C PHE A 37 1.43 -0.40 17.07
N PHE A 38 2.44 0.41 17.39
CA PHE A 38 2.37 1.37 18.50
C PHE A 38 1.26 2.40 18.32
N LEU A 39 1.09 2.91 17.10
CA LEU A 39 0.01 3.84 16.78
C LEU A 39 -1.36 3.27 17.15
N ASN A 40 -1.65 2.03 16.73
CA ASN A 40 -2.91 1.36 17.04
C ASN A 40 -3.01 0.92 18.51
N LEU A 41 -1.88 0.60 19.15
CA LEU A 41 -1.83 0.25 20.56
C LEU A 41 -2.23 1.44 21.43
N PHE A 42 -1.64 2.62 21.21
CA PHE A 42 -2.00 3.83 21.94
C PHE A 42 -3.43 4.26 21.63
N GLU A 43 -3.90 4.07 20.40
CA GLU A 43 -5.30 4.27 20.04
C GLU A 43 -6.24 3.36 20.85
N LEU A 44 -5.90 2.07 20.98
CA LEU A 44 -6.68 1.11 21.75
C LEU A 44 -6.66 1.43 23.26
N VAL A 45 -5.50 1.78 23.81
CA VAL A 45 -5.35 2.17 25.22
C VAL A 45 -6.18 3.42 25.53
N ALA A 46 -6.20 4.40 24.61
CA ALA A 46 -7.05 5.58 24.73
C ALA A 46 -8.55 5.23 24.79
N PHE A 47 -9.01 4.21 24.06
CA PHE A 47 -10.43 3.78 24.10
C PHE A 47 -10.85 3.12 25.41
N PHE A 48 -9.94 2.45 26.12
CA PHE A 48 -10.27 1.74 27.36
C PHE A 48 -10.38 2.66 28.59
N ARG A 49 -10.33 3.99 28.41
CA ARG A 49 -10.31 5.01 29.48
C ARG A 49 -9.13 4.91 30.46
N ILE A 50 -8.35 3.83 30.41
CA ILE A 50 -7.11 3.62 31.17
C ILE A 50 -6.02 4.61 30.70
N GLY A 51 -6.10 5.12 29.46
CA GLY A 51 -5.18 6.11 28.90
C GLY A 51 -5.82 7.44 28.53
N HIS A 52 -6.80 7.93 29.30
CA HIS A 52 -7.28 9.32 29.17
C HIS A 52 -6.29 10.31 29.80
N ASP A 53 -5.06 10.28 29.34
CA ASP A 53 -3.99 11.17 29.79
C ASP A 53 -3.31 11.84 28.60
N LEU A 54 -2.76 13.03 28.87
CA LEU A 54 -2.01 13.79 27.87
C LEU A 54 -0.80 12.99 27.37
N LEU A 55 -0.22 12.13 28.21
CA LEU A 55 0.93 11.30 27.87
C LEU A 55 0.59 10.26 26.80
N THR A 56 -0.49 9.47 26.93
CA THR A 56 -0.91 8.53 25.88
C THR A 56 -1.19 9.25 24.58
N LEU A 57 -1.81 10.43 24.65
CA LEU A 57 -2.02 11.26 23.47
C LEU A 57 -0.69 11.66 22.83
N LYS A 58 0.26 12.23 23.58
CA LYS A 58 1.58 12.62 23.06
C LYS A 58 2.32 11.42 22.44
N LEU A 59 2.31 10.25 23.09
CA LEU A 59 2.90 9.00 22.56
C LEU A 59 2.24 8.53 21.26
N TYR A 60 0.92 8.69 21.13
CA TYR A 60 0.21 8.43 19.88
C TYR A 60 0.72 9.34 18.74
N TYR A 61 0.91 10.64 18.98
CA TYR A 61 1.45 11.56 17.98
C TYR A 61 2.91 11.27 17.63
N CYS A 62 3.74 10.91 18.61
CA CYS A 62 5.11 10.43 18.34
C CYS A 62 5.09 9.19 17.43
N SER A 63 4.19 8.23 17.71
CA SER A 63 4.01 7.05 16.87
C SER A 63 3.58 7.45 15.45
N ALA A 64 2.69 8.43 15.30
CA ALA A 64 2.27 8.93 13.99
C ALA A 64 3.42 9.55 13.20
N VAL A 65 4.31 10.33 13.84
CA VAL A 65 5.54 10.89 13.25
C VAL A 65 6.43 9.77 12.69
N PHE A 66 6.70 8.74 13.49
CA PHE A 66 7.50 7.60 13.02
C PHE A 66 6.79 6.79 11.93
N THR A 67 5.48 6.59 12.03
CA THR A 67 4.69 5.91 11.00
C THR A 67 4.79 6.63 9.66
N SER A 68 4.67 7.96 9.62
CA SER A 68 4.80 8.72 8.37
C SER A 68 6.21 8.69 7.81
N LEU A 69 7.24 8.72 8.68
CA LEU A 69 8.64 8.57 8.26
C LEU A 69 8.87 7.20 7.61
N TYR A 70 8.51 6.12 8.30
CA TYR A 70 8.76 4.76 7.80
C TYR A 70 7.87 4.40 6.60
N LEU A 71 6.70 5.04 6.45
CA LEU A 71 5.94 5.00 5.21
C LEU A 71 6.78 5.57 4.05
N LEU A 72 7.37 6.75 4.24
CA LEU A 72 8.19 7.40 3.22
C LEU A 72 9.41 6.58 2.86
N ILE A 73 10.11 6.04 3.87
CA ILE A 73 11.27 5.16 3.65
C ILE A 73 10.83 3.90 2.90
N THR A 74 9.72 3.28 3.28
CA THR A 74 9.18 2.09 2.58
C THR A 74 8.86 2.40 1.12
N CYS A 75 8.21 3.53 0.83
CA CYS A 75 7.91 3.96 -0.54
C CYS A 75 9.20 4.21 -1.35
N SER A 76 10.20 4.84 -0.73
CA SER A 76 11.50 5.05 -1.36
C SER A 76 12.21 3.75 -1.72
N GLU A 77 12.20 2.76 -0.82
CA GLU A 77 12.80 1.45 -1.08
C GLU A 77 12.08 0.67 -2.17
N ILE A 78 10.74 0.72 -2.21
CA ILE A 78 9.94 0.11 -3.27
C ILE A 78 10.31 0.72 -4.64
N THR A 79 10.46 2.04 -4.70
CA THR A 79 10.79 2.76 -5.94
C THR A 79 12.26 2.66 -6.34
N LYS A 80 13.16 2.36 -5.40
CA LYS A 80 14.63 2.43 -5.57
C LYS A 80 15.12 3.80 -6.07
N SER A 81 14.38 4.87 -5.79
CA SER A 81 14.59 6.17 -6.45
C SER A 81 15.15 7.27 -5.55
N ALA A 82 15.05 7.17 -4.22
CA ALA A 82 15.36 8.29 -3.34
C ALA A 82 16.33 7.93 -2.21
N ASN A 83 17.63 7.97 -2.50
CA ASN A 83 18.68 7.76 -1.50
C ASN A 83 18.63 8.78 -0.35
N PHE A 84 18.12 9.99 -0.58
CA PHE A 84 17.99 11.04 0.43
C PHE A 84 17.17 10.59 1.66
N THR A 85 16.14 9.78 1.46
CA THR A 85 15.31 9.25 2.56
C THR A 85 16.07 8.32 3.51
N LYS A 86 17.17 7.70 3.04
CA LYS A 86 18.04 6.82 3.84
C LYS A 86 19.09 7.60 4.64
N SER A 87 19.20 8.91 4.44
CA SER A 87 20.12 9.75 5.21
C SER A 87 19.72 9.74 6.69
N HIS A 88 20.71 9.69 7.59
CA HIS A 88 20.52 9.79 9.04
C HIS A 88 19.78 11.07 9.48
N LEU A 89 19.66 12.06 8.59
CA LEU A 89 18.89 13.28 8.83
C LEU A 89 17.39 13.02 8.97
N SER A 90 16.80 12.10 8.20
CA SER A 90 15.35 11.86 8.23
C SER A 90 14.85 11.28 9.58
N PRO A 91 15.50 10.27 10.19
CA PRO A 91 15.12 9.81 11.54
C PRO A 91 15.48 10.83 12.61
N LEU A 92 16.55 11.61 12.45
CA LEU A 92 16.92 12.66 13.41
C LEU A 92 15.82 13.74 13.51
N ILE A 93 15.30 14.21 12.37
CA ILE A 93 14.19 15.18 12.35
C ILE A 93 12.94 14.61 13.03
N ALA A 94 12.60 13.34 12.77
CA ALA A 94 11.47 12.67 13.41
C ALA A 94 11.65 12.53 14.92
N ALA A 95 12.87 12.21 15.37
CA ALA A 95 13.20 12.09 16.78
C ALA A 95 13.13 13.45 17.49
N LEU A 96 13.68 14.52 16.89
CA LEU A 96 13.59 15.88 17.42
C LEU A 96 12.14 16.34 17.53
N LEU A 97 11.33 16.15 16.48
CA LEU A 97 9.91 16.49 16.50
C LEU A 97 9.15 15.69 17.58
N SER A 98 9.44 14.39 17.73
CA SER A 98 8.84 13.55 18.75
C SER A 98 9.25 13.97 20.17
N ALA A 99 10.50 14.37 20.36
CA ALA A 99 10.98 14.92 21.63
C ALA A 99 10.26 16.24 21.95
N THR A 100 10.11 17.15 20.98
CA THR A 100 9.35 18.39 21.16
C THR A 100 7.90 18.10 21.55
N ILE A 101 7.22 17.14 20.88
CA ILE A 101 5.85 16.73 21.23
C ILE A 101 5.77 16.19 22.66
N SER A 102 6.75 15.41 23.10
CA SER A 102 6.73 14.76 24.41
C SER A 102 7.00 15.72 25.56
N PHE A 103 8.00 16.61 25.39
CA PHE A 103 8.51 17.47 26.47
C PHE A 103 7.92 18.88 26.49
N THR A 104 7.16 19.29 25.47
CA THR A 104 6.58 20.64 25.41
C THR A 104 5.08 20.61 25.13
N ASP A 105 4.41 21.71 25.48
CA ASP A 105 2.97 21.91 25.23
C ASP A 105 2.71 22.79 24.00
N TYR A 106 3.78 23.16 23.28
CA TYR A 106 3.72 24.02 22.10
C TYR A 106 3.01 23.38 20.90
N ILE A 107 3.12 22.06 20.74
CA ILE A 107 2.47 21.33 19.65
C ILE A 107 1.12 20.78 20.12
N ILE A 108 1.07 20.16 21.30
CA ILE A 108 -0.15 19.61 21.89
C ILE A 108 -0.24 20.17 23.30
N SER A 109 -1.18 21.08 23.51
CA SER A 109 -1.34 21.77 24.80
C SER A 109 -2.16 20.94 25.79
N ASP A 110 -3.26 20.34 25.31
CA ASP A 110 -4.15 19.54 26.15
C ASP A 110 -4.96 18.55 25.29
N PHE A 111 -5.94 17.88 25.89
CA PHE A 111 -6.88 17.00 25.23
C PHE A 111 -8.33 17.29 25.63
N SER A 112 -9.27 16.93 24.77
CA SER A 112 -10.70 17.00 25.06
C SER A 112 -11.38 15.68 24.67
N ILE A 113 -12.41 15.32 25.43
CA ILE A 113 -13.15 14.08 25.23
C ILE A 113 -14.35 14.38 24.35
N LEU A 114 -14.46 13.66 23.23
CA LEU A 114 -15.62 13.74 22.34
C LEU A 114 -16.81 12.91 22.87
N PRO A 115 -18.03 13.19 22.37
CA PRO A 115 -19.23 12.44 22.76
C PRO A 115 -19.14 10.93 22.53
N ASN A 116 -18.35 10.51 21.54
CA ASN A 116 -18.09 9.10 21.24
C ASN A 116 -17.03 8.45 22.16
N GLN A 117 -16.64 9.12 23.24
CA GLN A 117 -15.60 8.70 24.19
C GLN A 117 -14.22 8.58 23.58
N SER A 118 -13.98 9.21 22.43
CA SER A 118 -12.63 9.31 21.86
C SER A 118 -11.96 10.60 22.32
N ILE A 119 -10.63 10.57 22.39
CA ILE A 119 -9.83 11.73 22.72
C ILE A 119 -9.51 12.51 21.44
N THR A 120 -9.65 13.83 21.48
CA THR A 120 -9.02 14.73 20.51
C THR A 120 -8.06 15.67 21.20
N ARG A 121 -7.04 16.09 20.46
CA ARG A 121 -6.11 17.11 20.93
C ARG A 121 -6.79 18.47 21.07
N VAL A 122 -6.27 19.27 21.98
CA VAL A 122 -6.26 20.73 21.91
C VAL A 122 -4.94 21.12 21.26
N ALA A 123 -5.02 21.88 20.17
CA ALA A 123 -3.83 22.26 19.40
C ALA A 123 -3.06 23.37 20.14
N GLY A 124 -1.74 23.21 20.28
CA GLY A 124 -0.86 24.30 20.70
C GLY A 124 -0.53 25.24 19.53
N ASP A 125 0.15 26.35 19.85
CA ASP A 125 0.47 27.43 18.89
C ASP A 125 1.25 26.94 17.65
N TYR A 126 2.12 25.94 17.84
CA TYR A 126 2.99 25.39 16.80
C TYR A 126 2.51 24.04 16.25
N TYR A 127 1.24 23.70 16.45
CA TYR A 127 0.67 22.44 15.97
C TYR A 127 0.78 22.25 14.44
N PHE A 128 0.80 23.35 13.69
CA PHE A 128 0.96 23.33 12.23
C PHE A 128 2.27 22.67 11.77
N ILE A 129 3.34 22.71 12.57
CA ILE A 129 4.63 22.09 12.24
C ILE A 129 4.45 20.56 12.08
N PHE A 130 3.72 19.95 13.01
CA PHE A 130 3.37 18.53 12.92
C PHE A 130 2.53 18.25 11.68
N GLN A 131 1.51 19.08 11.38
CA GLN A 131 0.67 18.89 10.19
C GLN A 131 1.48 18.96 8.90
N LEU A 132 2.35 19.96 8.76
CA LEU A 132 3.24 20.12 7.61
C LEU A 132 4.16 18.91 7.45
N TYR A 133 4.74 18.41 8.55
CA TYR A 133 5.59 17.23 8.53
C TYR A 133 4.86 15.99 8.01
N ILE A 134 3.67 15.70 8.56
CA ILE A 134 2.85 14.55 8.13
C ILE A 134 2.44 14.71 6.67
N LEU A 135 1.90 15.87 6.29
CA LEU A 135 1.47 16.15 4.91
C LEU A 135 2.64 16.02 3.93
N PHE A 136 3.81 16.56 4.26
CA PHE A 136 5.02 16.42 3.46
C PHE A 136 5.37 14.95 3.24
N CYS A 137 5.44 14.15 4.31
CA CYS A 137 5.75 12.72 4.21
C CYS A 137 4.72 11.97 3.35
N LEU A 138 3.43 12.25 3.52
CA LEU A 138 2.34 11.61 2.79
C LEU A 138 2.35 11.98 1.30
N ILE A 139 2.40 13.27 0.97
CA ILE A 139 2.42 13.78 -0.41
C ILE A 139 3.68 13.31 -1.13
N PHE A 140 4.83 13.34 -0.46
CA PHE A 140 6.09 12.92 -1.05
C PHE A 140 6.11 11.41 -1.31
N SER A 141 5.60 10.60 -0.37
CA SER A 141 5.43 9.15 -0.57
C SER A 141 4.55 8.83 -1.78
N LEU A 142 3.40 9.50 -1.88
CA LEU A 142 2.47 9.32 -2.99
C LEU A 142 3.09 9.75 -4.33
N SER A 143 3.76 10.90 -4.34
CA SER A 143 4.43 11.44 -5.52
C SER A 143 5.54 10.51 -6.03
N LEU A 144 6.32 9.91 -5.12
CA LEU A 144 7.33 8.92 -5.47
C LEU A 144 6.71 7.69 -6.12
N LEU A 145 5.63 7.16 -5.53
CA LEU A 145 4.93 5.99 -6.07
C LEU A 145 4.30 6.29 -7.44
N ILE A 146 3.61 7.42 -7.60
CA ILE A 146 2.99 7.84 -8.86
C ILE A 146 4.07 7.99 -9.94
N LYS A 147 5.10 8.79 -9.70
CA LYS A 147 6.18 9.03 -10.67
C LYS A 147 6.80 7.71 -11.15
N ASN A 148 7.08 6.78 -10.23
CA ASN A 148 7.67 5.49 -10.58
C ASN A 148 6.67 4.48 -11.15
N ALA A 149 5.38 4.57 -10.82
CA ALA A 149 4.35 3.73 -11.43
C ALA A 149 4.14 4.04 -12.93
N PHE A 150 4.44 5.26 -13.36
CA PHE A 150 4.34 5.69 -14.76
C PHE A 150 5.68 5.63 -15.51
N ASN A 151 6.75 6.19 -14.93
CA ASN A 151 8.00 6.47 -15.66
C ASN A 151 9.09 5.40 -15.50
N GLN A 152 8.88 4.39 -14.63
CA GLN A 152 9.94 3.42 -14.34
C GLN A 152 10.18 2.46 -15.52
N LYS A 153 11.45 2.36 -15.93
CA LYS A 153 11.89 1.49 -17.05
C LYS A 153 11.81 0.00 -16.68
N ASN A 154 12.08 -0.35 -15.43
CA ASN A 154 12.03 -1.73 -14.97
C ASN A 154 10.56 -2.17 -14.74
N PRO A 155 10.03 -3.15 -15.52
CA PRO A 155 8.64 -3.55 -15.43
C PRO A 155 8.29 -4.18 -14.08
N HIS A 156 9.26 -4.84 -13.41
CA HIS A 156 9.03 -5.43 -12.09
C HIS A 156 8.80 -4.33 -11.05
N ILE A 157 9.66 -3.31 -11.00
CA ILE A 157 9.49 -2.19 -10.05
C ILE A 157 8.19 -1.44 -10.35
N LYS A 158 7.87 -1.22 -11.64
CA LYS A 158 6.62 -0.58 -12.06
C LYS A 158 5.37 -1.30 -11.50
N LYS A 159 5.34 -2.64 -11.56
CA LYS A 159 4.25 -3.45 -10.98
C LYS A 159 4.19 -3.33 -9.45
N HIS A 160 5.33 -3.43 -8.78
CA HIS A 160 5.42 -3.22 -7.32
C HIS A 160 4.89 -1.83 -6.92
N CYS A 161 5.28 -0.77 -7.63
CA CYS A 161 4.79 0.59 -7.38
C CYS A 161 3.27 0.71 -7.56
N ARG A 162 2.69 0.06 -8.58
CA ARG A 162 1.23 0.09 -8.81
C ARG A 162 0.44 -0.60 -7.70
N VAL A 163 0.89 -1.78 -7.26
CA VAL A 163 0.24 -2.49 -6.16
C VAL A 163 0.43 -1.74 -4.85
N ALA A 164 1.63 -1.20 -4.60
CA ALA A 164 1.90 -0.36 -3.43
C ALA A 164 1.04 0.91 -3.44
N LEU A 165 0.89 1.58 -4.59
CA LEU A 165 0.01 2.74 -4.73
C LEU A 165 -1.43 2.37 -4.34
N PHE A 166 -1.95 1.27 -4.86
CA PHE A 166 -3.30 0.80 -4.52
C PHE A 166 -3.45 0.47 -3.03
N ALA A 167 -2.41 -0.11 -2.41
CA ALA A 167 -2.39 -0.40 -0.97
C ALA A 167 -2.36 0.87 -0.11
N PHE A 168 -1.53 1.84 -0.48
CA PHE A 168 -1.27 3.03 0.33
C PHE A 168 -2.27 4.16 0.10
N ILE A 169 -2.99 4.20 -1.04
CA ILE A 169 -4.03 5.20 -1.29
C ILE A 169 -4.99 5.37 -0.10
N PRO A 170 -5.69 4.32 0.39
CA PRO A 170 -6.64 4.50 1.50
C PRO A 170 -5.96 4.95 2.80
N PHE A 171 -4.71 4.53 3.03
CA PHE A 171 -3.94 4.94 4.20
C PHE A 171 -3.47 6.40 4.12
N ILE A 172 -3.15 6.91 2.92
CA ILE A 172 -2.67 8.27 2.71
C ILE A 172 -3.83 9.26 2.62
N THR A 173 -4.91 8.90 1.93
CA THR A 173 -6.06 9.79 1.71
C THR A 173 -6.83 10.06 3.00
N MET A 174 -6.96 9.06 3.89
CA MET A 174 -7.70 9.22 5.14
C MET A 174 -7.14 10.33 6.05
N PRO A 175 -5.83 10.36 6.40
CA PRO A 175 -5.24 11.47 7.16
C PRO A 175 -5.41 12.83 6.47
N ILE A 176 -5.27 12.90 5.14
CA ILE A 176 -5.43 14.15 4.38
C ILE A 176 -6.86 14.68 4.51
N ILE A 177 -7.86 13.83 4.26
CA ILE A 177 -9.28 14.18 4.39
C ILE A 177 -9.58 14.64 5.82
N LEU A 178 -9.05 13.94 6.83
CA LEU A 178 -9.27 14.28 8.23
C LEU A 178 -8.61 15.60 8.63
N ILE A 179 -7.41 15.90 8.15
CA ILE A 179 -6.76 17.20 8.36
C ILE A 179 -7.61 18.33 7.75
N ILE A 180 -8.15 18.13 6.55
CA ILE A 180 -9.04 19.11 5.89
C ILE A 180 -10.32 19.31 6.71
N LEU A 181 -10.97 18.22 7.15
CA LEU A 181 -12.18 18.29 7.98
C LEU A 181 -11.93 19.00 9.32
N MET A 182 -10.79 18.73 9.97
CA MET A 182 -10.42 19.43 11.20
C MET A 182 -10.19 20.92 10.96
N HIS A 183 -9.64 21.31 9.81
CA HIS A 183 -9.45 22.72 9.45
C HIS A 183 -10.77 23.44 9.18
N LEU A 184 -11.79 22.72 8.70
CA LEU A 184 -13.16 23.21 8.56
C LEU A 184 -13.93 23.27 9.90
N GLY A 185 -13.28 22.96 11.03
CA GLY A 185 -13.88 23.02 12.36
C GLY A 185 -14.62 21.75 12.81
N TYR A 186 -14.63 20.69 12.00
CA TYR A 186 -15.24 19.42 12.41
C TYR A 186 -14.35 18.70 13.42
N LYS A 187 -14.91 18.41 14.60
CA LYS A 187 -14.26 17.60 15.64
C LYS A 187 -14.45 16.12 15.31
N VAL A 188 -13.64 15.61 14.38
CA VAL A 188 -13.64 14.20 14.00
C VAL A 188 -12.47 13.48 14.67
N SER A 189 -12.75 12.33 15.27
CA SER A 189 -11.68 11.48 15.79
C SER A 189 -10.99 10.75 14.64
N MET A 190 -9.67 10.81 14.58
CA MET A 190 -8.88 9.96 13.68
C MET A 190 -8.97 8.48 14.05
N ALA A 191 -9.29 8.19 15.31
CA ALA A 191 -9.38 6.85 15.83
C ALA A 191 -10.49 6.07 15.12
N GLY A 192 -10.20 4.84 14.73
CA GLY A 192 -11.06 3.93 13.98
C GLY A 192 -10.80 3.98 12.48
N TYR A 193 -10.90 5.16 11.86
CA TYR A 193 -10.69 5.33 10.42
C TYR A 193 -9.26 4.98 10.00
N LEU A 194 -8.28 5.48 10.75
CA LEU A 194 -6.87 5.19 10.48
C LEU A 194 -6.58 3.70 10.71
N SER A 195 -7.08 3.12 11.80
CA SER A 195 -6.98 1.69 12.07
C SER A 195 -7.55 0.84 10.93
N LEU A 196 -8.75 1.16 10.43
CA LEU A 196 -9.37 0.47 9.30
C LEU A 196 -8.53 0.61 8.01
N ALA A 197 -8.06 1.82 7.71
CA ALA A 197 -7.20 2.08 6.56
C ALA A 197 -5.88 1.31 6.65
N THR A 198 -5.28 1.21 7.84
CA THR A 198 -4.07 0.39 8.06
C THR A 198 -4.34 -1.09 7.83
N CYS A 199 -5.49 -1.63 8.26
CA CYS A 199 -5.85 -3.03 8.00
C CYS A 199 -5.89 -3.33 6.51
N LEU A 200 -6.63 -2.50 5.77
CA LEU A 200 -6.81 -2.68 4.32
C LEU A 200 -5.45 -2.59 3.62
N MET A 201 -4.66 -1.56 3.95
CA MET A 201 -3.31 -1.39 3.44
C MET A 201 -2.43 -2.62 3.74
N LEU A 202 -2.37 -3.09 4.99
CA LEU A 202 -1.56 -4.25 5.37
C LEU A 202 -1.99 -5.53 4.65
N PHE A 203 -3.29 -5.76 4.51
CA PHE A 203 -3.83 -6.91 3.80
C PHE A 203 -3.35 -6.95 2.34
N ILE A 204 -3.43 -5.81 1.63
CA ILE A 204 -2.92 -5.71 0.27
C ILE A 204 -1.38 -5.81 0.28
N PHE A 205 -0.72 -5.22 1.26
CA PHE A 205 0.74 -5.18 1.31
C PHE A 205 1.38 -6.56 1.53
N ILE A 206 0.71 -7.49 2.21
CA ILE A 206 1.15 -8.90 2.30
C ILE A 206 1.40 -9.49 0.92
N THR A 207 0.60 -9.11 -0.09
CA THR A 207 0.75 -9.60 -1.46
C THR A 207 2.02 -9.11 -2.15
N LEU A 208 2.57 -7.96 -1.74
CA LEU A 208 3.83 -7.41 -2.27
C LEU A 208 5.07 -8.20 -1.82
N SER A 209 4.96 -9.01 -0.76
CA SER A 209 6.10 -9.75 -0.20
C SER A 209 6.48 -10.98 -1.02
N ASP A 210 5.56 -11.53 -1.80
CA ASP A 210 5.76 -12.77 -2.56
C ASP A 210 5.47 -12.52 -4.05
N LYS A 211 6.37 -12.97 -4.93
CA LYS A 211 6.22 -12.82 -6.38
C LYS A 211 4.94 -13.50 -6.90
N HIS A 212 4.56 -14.64 -6.33
CA HIS A 212 3.35 -15.35 -6.74
C HIS A 212 2.10 -14.58 -6.31
N LYS A 213 2.07 -14.11 -5.05
CA LYS A 213 0.95 -13.32 -4.53
C LYS A 213 0.82 -11.97 -5.23
N LEU A 214 1.94 -11.36 -5.62
CA LEU A 214 1.95 -10.13 -6.42
C LEU A 214 1.22 -10.35 -7.75
N PHE A 215 1.49 -11.46 -8.45
CA PHE A 215 0.82 -11.77 -9.69
C PHE A 215 -0.68 -12.00 -9.49
N SER A 216 -1.07 -12.72 -8.42
CA SER A 216 -2.48 -12.89 -8.06
C SER A 216 -3.17 -11.56 -7.76
N MET A 217 -2.51 -10.65 -7.03
CA MET A 217 -3.07 -9.33 -6.73
C MET A 217 -3.20 -8.45 -7.98
N MET A 218 -2.24 -8.53 -8.91
CA MET A 218 -2.29 -7.80 -10.18
C MET A 218 -3.51 -8.17 -11.03
N LYS A 219 -4.09 -9.37 -10.88
CA LYS A 219 -5.36 -9.74 -11.53
C LYS A 219 -6.57 -8.93 -11.03
N LEU A 220 -6.52 -8.45 -9.78
CA LEU A 220 -7.58 -7.64 -9.18
C LEU A 220 -7.45 -6.17 -9.56
N VAL A 221 -6.22 -5.68 -9.73
CA VAL A 221 -5.94 -4.28 -10.09
C VAL A 221 -6.64 -3.92 -11.42
N PRO A 222 -7.50 -2.90 -11.44
CA PRO A 222 -8.19 -2.49 -12.67
C PRO A 222 -7.17 -1.98 -13.71
N PHE A 223 -7.45 -2.24 -14.99
CA PHE A 223 -6.63 -1.83 -16.12
C PHE A 223 -5.19 -2.36 -16.15
N SER A 224 -4.87 -3.39 -15.36
CA SER A 224 -3.58 -4.07 -15.47
C SER A 224 -3.55 -4.99 -16.69
N SER A 225 -2.36 -5.13 -17.30
CA SER A 225 -2.14 -6.12 -18.36
C SER A 225 -2.45 -7.54 -17.87
N GLU A 226 -2.14 -7.84 -16.63
CA GLU A 226 -2.34 -9.16 -16.02
C GLU A 226 -3.83 -9.48 -15.89
N ARG A 227 -4.65 -8.48 -15.55
CA ARG A 227 -6.11 -8.63 -15.48
C ARG A 227 -6.70 -8.84 -16.86
N THR A 228 -6.28 -8.09 -17.88
CA THR A 228 -6.79 -8.28 -19.25
C THR A 228 -6.44 -9.67 -19.79
N HIS A 229 -5.21 -10.14 -19.56
CA HIS A 229 -4.81 -11.50 -19.93
C HIS A 229 -5.58 -12.56 -19.14
N HIS A 230 -5.80 -12.36 -17.83
CA HIS A 230 -6.56 -13.30 -17.03
C HIS A 230 -8.04 -13.39 -17.46
N LEU A 231 -8.68 -12.26 -17.74
CA LEU A 231 -10.06 -12.22 -18.22
C LEU A 231 -10.19 -12.88 -19.60
N ALA A 232 -9.25 -12.61 -20.51
CA ALA A 232 -9.24 -13.25 -21.83
C ALA A 232 -8.99 -14.77 -21.73
N LEU A 233 -8.09 -15.21 -20.85
CA LEU A 233 -7.90 -16.64 -20.59
C LEU A 233 -9.14 -17.29 -19.97
N LYS A 234 -9.84 -16.59 -19.07
CA LYS A 234 -11.08 -17.07 -18.46
C LYS A 234 -12.19 -17.24 -19.52
N ASP A 235 -12.36 -16.28 -20.41
CA ASP A 235 -13.30 -16.37 -21.54
C ASP A 235 -12.98 -17.56 -22.45
N LEU A 236 -11.70 -17.78 -22.76
CA LEU A 236 -11.26 -18.95 -23.53
C LEU A 236 -11.52 -20.27 -22.81
N MET A 237 -11.26 -20.36 -21.50
CA MET A 237 -11.55 -21.55 -20.70
C MET A 237 -13.05 -21.83 -20.61
N GLU A 238 -13.87 -20.79 -20.49
CA GLU A 238 -15.33 -20.91 -20.49
C GLU A 238 -15.81 -21.47 -21.84
N ARG A 239 -15.28 -20.97 -22.97
CA ARG A 239 -15.57 -21.51 -24.30
C ARG A 239 -15.12 -22.96 -24.47
N LEU A 240 -13.96 -23.33 -23.90
CA LEU A 240 -13.45 -24.70 -23.92
C LEU A 240 -14.33 -25.68 -23.13
N SER A 241 -15.11 -25.19 -22.17
CA SER A 241 -16.02 -26.01 -21.34
C SER A 241 -17.40 -26.23 -21.96
N ARG A 242 -17.75 -25.49 -23.02
CA ARG A 242 -19.04 -25.61 -23.72
C ARG A 242 -19.32 -26.95 -24.39
N PRO A 243 -18.33 -27.71 -24.92
CA PRO A 243 -18.55 -29.06 -25.42
C PRO A 243 -19.10 -30.01 -24.35
N SER A 244 -18.79 -29.76 -23.07
CA SER A 244 -19.35 -30.52 -21.94
C SER A 244 -20.86 -30.35 -21.78
N VAL A 245 -21.41 -29.29 -22.37
CA VAL A 245 -22.84 -28.93 -22.35
C VAL A 245 -23.51 -29.25 -23.71
N GLY A 246 -22.77 -29.83 -24.66
CA GLY A 246 -23.29 -30.23 -25.98
C GLY A 246 -23.22 -29.16 -27.07
N GLU A 247 -22.57 -28.03 -26.82
CA GLU A 247 -22.34 -27.01 -27.86
C GLU A 247 -21.15 -27.36 -28.76
N TYR A 248 -21.30 -27.12 -30.08
CA TYR A 248 -20.20 -27.30 -31.04
C TYR A 248 -19.18 -26.18 -30.89
N VAL A 249 -17.92 -26.58 -30.74
CA VAL A 249 -16.79 -25.65 -30.61
C VAL A 249 -15.67 -26.07 -31.56
N ASP A 250 -15.25 -25.15 -32.41
CA ASP A 250 -14.08 -25.36 -33.26
C ASP A 250 -12.79 -25.27 -32.43
N MET A 251 -12.29 -26.43 -32.01
CA MET A 251 -11.08 -26.53 -31.20
C MET A 251 -9.85 -25.94 -31.90
N LYS A 252 -9.82 -25.92 -33.24
CA LYS A 252 -8.66 -25.41 -33.99
C LYS A 252 -8.56 -23.90 -33.91
N SER A 253 -9.67 -23.18 -34.00
CA SER A 253 -9.69 -21.71 -33.81
C SER A 253 -9.38 -21.34 -32.37
N LEU A 254 -9.95 -22.03 -31.37
CA LEU A 254 -9.62 -21.79 -29.96
C LEU A 254 -8.14 -22.01 -29.62
N LEU A 255 -7.54 -23.10 -30.10
CA LEU A 255 -6.10 -23.35 -29.91
C LEU A 255 -5.25 -22.23 -30.53
N LYS A 256 -5.66 -21.71 -31.69
CA LYS A 256 -4.99 -20.57 -32.33
C LYS A 256 -5.11 -19.30 -31.48
N GLU A 257 -6.29 -19.03 -30.90
CA GLU A 257 -6.50 -17.87 -30.01
C GLU A 257 -5.65 -17.96 -28.73
N ILE A 258 -5.60 -19.14 -28.10
CA ILE A 258 -4.73 -19.40 -26.94
C ILE A 258 -3.27 -19.14 -27.30
N GLU A 259 -2.82 -19.65 -28.45
CA GLU A 259 -1.45 -19.45 -28.90
C GLU A 259 -1.12 -17.97 -29.13
N ILE A 260 -2.00 -17.22 -29.80
CA ILE A 260 -1.84 -15.77 -30.01
C ILE A 260 -1.77 -15.04 -28.66
N LEU A 261 -2.60 -15.42 -27.70
CA LEU A 261 -2.62 -14.80 -26.37
C LEU A 261 -1.31 -15.06 -25.61
N VAL A 262 -0.76 -16.29 -25.70
CA VAL A 262 0.54 -16.64 -25.11
C VAL A 262 1.68 -15.85 -25.76
N ILE A 263 1.68 -15.72 -27.09
CA ILE A 263 2.67 -14.93 -27.83
C ILE A 263 2.60 -13.46 -27.41
N LYS A 264 1.39 -12.87 -27.37
CA LYS A 264 1.16 -11.47 -26.98
C LYS A 264 1.62 -11.18 -25.56
N ASN A 265 1.31 -12.07 -24.61
CA ASN A 265 1.74 -11.93 -23.22
C ASN A 265 3.27 -12.00 -23.09
N THR A 266 3.90 -12.93 -23.81
CA THR A 266 5.35 -13.12 -23.77
C THR A 266 6.08 -11.93 -24.39
N TYR A 267 5.57 -11.43 -25.52
CA TYR A 267 6.09 -10.22 -26.18
C TYR A 267 6.01 -8.99 -25.28
N HIS A 268 4.90 -8.82 -24.55
CA HIS A 268 4.73 -7.71 -23.60
C HIS A 268 5.75 -7.74 -22.43
N HIS A 269 6.35 -8.90 -22.14
CA HIS A 269 7.36 -9.02 -21.07
C HIS A 269 8.80 -8.89 -21.54
N THR A 270 9.08 -9.19 -22.80
CA THR A 270 10.43 -9.15 -23.38
C THR A 270 10.68 -7.89 -24.21
N ASN A 271 9.63 -7.23 -24.73
CA ASN A 271 9.72 -6.11 -25.67
C ASN A 271 10.65 -6.38 -26.89
N SER A 272 10.90 -7.66 -27.20
CA SER A 272 11.79 -8.08 -28.28
C SER A 272 11.30 -9.38 -28.89
N GLN A 273 11.18 -9.40 -30.23
CA GLN A 273 10.71 -10.57 -30.97
C GLN A 273 11.66 -11.77 -30.82
N LYS A 274 12.97 -11.50 -30.88
CA LYS A 274 14.04 -12.50 -30.71
C LYS A 274 13.99 -13.18 -29.34
N GLU A 275 13.82 -12.38 -28.29
CA GLU A 275 13.76 -12.92 -26.94
C GLU A 275 12.43 -13.66 -26.67
N THR A 276 11.34 -13.21 -27.29
CA THR A 276 10.04 -13.92 -27.27
C THR A 276 10.13 -15.29 -27.91
N ALA A 277 10.69 -15.37 -29.12
CA ALA A 277 10.90 -16.62 -29.85
C ALA A 277 11.77 -17.59 -29.05
N ARG A 278 12.85 -17.09 -28.45
CA ARG A 278 13.72 -17.86 -27.56
C ARG A 278 12.98 -18.39 -26.32
N ARG A 279 12.15 -17.58 -25.65
CA ARG A 279 11.41 -18.02 -24.46
C ARG A 279 10.30 -19.02 -24.74
N LEU A 280 9.72 -18.97 -25.94
CA LEU A 280 8.69 -19.91 -26.39
C LEU A 280 9.27 -21.16 -27.06
N ASN A 281 10.60 -21.29 -27.18
CA ASN A 281 11.26 -22.34 -27.96
C ASN A 281 10.72 -22.44 -29.40
N MET A 282 10.49 -21.29 -30.04
CA MET A 282 10.01 -21.18 -31.42
C MET A 282 11.01 -20.44 -32.29
N SER A 283 11.03 -20.71 -33.60
CA SER A 283 11.83 -19.93 -34.54
C SER A 283 11.22 -18.54 -34.80
N GLU A 284 12.07 -17.53 -35.01
CA GLU A 284 11.63 -16.15 -35.28
C GLU A 284 10.72 -16.05 -36.51
N SER A 285 10.99 -16.87 -37.53
CA SER A 285 10.18 -16.99 -38.75
C SER A 285 8.79 -17.54 -38.48
N SER A 286 8.66 -18.53 -37.59
CA SER A 286 7.36 -19.07 -37.16
C SER A 286 6.56 -18.02 -36.40
N LEU A 287 7.21 -17.25 -35.53
CA LEU A 287 6.57 -16.18 -34.77
C LEU A 287 6.11 -15.03 -35.68
N SER A 288 6.93 -14.65 -36.67
CA SER A 288 6.59 -13.63 -37.67
C SER A 288 5.37 -14.03 -38.51
N ARG A 289 5.31 -15.27 -38.99
CA ARG A 289 4.15 -15.80 -39.73
C ARG A 289 2.86 -15.82 -38.90
N LYS A 290 2.96 -16.04 -37.59
CA LYS A 290 1.80 -16.03 -36.68
C LYS A 290 1.33 -14.62 -36.35
N ASN A 291 2.24 -13.64 -36.28
CA ASN A 291 1.88 -12.24 -36.10
C ASN A 291 1.26 -11.59 -37.35
N GLN A 292 1.66 -12.00 -38.56
CA GLN A 292 1.12 -11.46 -39.83
C GLN A 292 -0.29 -11.94 -40.20
N LYS A 293 -0.81 -12.99 -39.53
CA LYS A 293 -2.15 -13.55 -39.80
C LYS A 293 -3.27 -12.93 -38.95
N ASN A 294 -2.97 -11.80 -38.30
CA ASN A 294 -3.91 -10.93 -37.60
C ASN A 294 -3.92 -9.57 -38.30
#